data_AF-A0AAW5K3W6-F1
#
_entry.id   AF-A0AAW5K3W6-F1
#
_cell.length_a   1.000
_cell.length_b   1.000
_cell.length_c   1.000
_cell.angle_alpha   90.00
_cell.angle_beta   90.00
_cell.angle_gamma   90.00
#
_symmetry.space_group_name_H-M   'P 1'
#
loop_
_entity.id
_entity.type
_entity.pdbx_description
1 polymer ?
#
loop_
_entity_poly.entity_id
_entity_poly.type
_entity_poly.pdbx_seq_one_letter_code
_entity_poly.pdbx_strand_id
1 'polypeptide(L)'
;MKRIIITLALITALFTPGAAMANISDLIPPFHWTYHSLSNLSAKGLIGEQVTPGKSAFTPEQVVALVVMALKHAESDTTKLGDAELSSMRQLANAYRPYFKEAGYDYNTIRNDIEMVAIRAGLMAVETNGGFRPTPKTLSAKAAYAVNKFTFDLYRQVAAERGHRNLFISPYSVTSALAMTYAGARGVTEQQMEKVLSLSPDIHKNIGALTNEINSVPQDIAQVGAANAVWPAKQEKILPEYAQTVRDYYNAGLTPLNYKANPESARQTINKWVEKQTQQRIKDIIAPGLLRKDTRMVLTNAIFFKSSWLEEFQAVNTTPRPFWVSPERSVNVLTMNRTGDNVGYANISDAEIVELPYKGGRFSMLVLLPDKKSDIETLENSLSAEQLGKWTAAMTPRKVKIYLPKFKQENDYDLAQTLAEMGMPSAFSPGSADFSGITGMDDIYISNIIHKTFIEVAEEGTEAAAATAVIMMRTSMPAPDDGMVVFRAERPFIYLIKDNATGAILFIGRYARP
;
A
#
# COMPACT_ATOMS: atom_id res chain seq x y z
N MET A 1 -28.89 70.18 14.96
CA MET A 1 -28.36 68.80 15.06
C MET A 1 -28.48 68.00 13.76
N LYS A 2 -28.95 68.61 12.65
CA LYS A 2 -28.29 68.47 11.35
C LYS A 2 -26.82 68.92 11.49
N ARG A 3 -25.88 68.26 10.82
CA ARG A 3 -24.41 68.49 10.77
C ARG A 3 -23.67 68.06 12.05
N ILE A 4 -23.15 66.82 12.08
CA ILE A 4 -21.87 66.40 12.70
C ILE A 4 -21.67 64.86 12.66
N ILE A 5 -22.72 64.04 12.45
CA ILE A 5 -22.54 62.58 12.33
C ILE A 5 -22.54 62.09 10.86
N ILE A 6 -22.69 63.01 9.91
CA ILE A 6 -22.54 62.75 8.46
C ILE A 6 -21.06 62.78 8.02
N THR A 7 -20.12 63.07 8.92
CA THR A 7 -18.70 63.28 8.55
C THR A 7 -17.75 62.18 9.06
N LEU A 8 -18.20 61.17 9.82
CA LEU A 8 -17.33 60.08 10.28
C LEU A 8 -17.61 58.70 9.68
N ALA A 9 -18.63 58.56 8.82
CA ALA A 9 -18.91 57.31 8.09
C ALA A 9 -18.35 57.30 6.65
N LEU A 10 -17.60 58.35 6.25
CA LEU A 10 -17.09 58.53 4.89
C LEU A 10 -15.57 58.31 4.76
N ILE A 11 -14.91 57.81 5.81
CA ILE A 11 -13.49 57.42 5.76
C ILE A 11 -13.31 56.04 6.39
N THR A 12 -13.80 55.03 5.69
CA THR A 12 -13.25 53.66 5.63
C THR A 12 -13.80 52.96 4.38
N ALA A 13 -14.07 53.74 3.32
CA ALA A 13 -14.43 53.26 1.99
C ALA A 13 -13.21 53.30 1.05
N LEU A 14 -12.04 52.87 1.55
CA LEU A 14 -10.82 52.68 0.76
C LEU A 14 -10.13 51.44 1.34
N PHE A 15 -9.95 50.43 0.49
CA PHE A 15 -9.29 49.13 0.73
C PHE A 15 -10.14 47.95 1.22
N THR A 16 -11.07 47.47 0.37
CA THR A 16 -11.29 46.02 0.18
C THR A 16 -11.61 45.72 -1.30
N PRO A 17 -10.94 44.75 -1.94
CA PRO A 17 -11.29 44.30 -3.30
C PRO A 17 -12.63 43.55 -3.29
N GLY A 18 -13.34 43.64 -4.42
CA GLY A 18 -14.78 43.42 -4.54
C GLY A 18 -15.34 42.12 -3.97
N ALA A 19 -16.24 42.25 -3.01
CA ALA A 19 -17.27 41.25 -2.73
C ALA A 19 -18.47 41.55 -3.64
N ALA A 20 -18.90 40.55 -4.40
CA ALA A 20 -20.18 40.59 -5.10
C ALA A 20 -21.29 40.87 -4.06
N MET A 21 -22.08 41.94 -4.26
CA MET A 21 -23.23 42.20 -3.41
C MET A 21 -24.30 41.15 -3.73
N ALA A 22 -24.47 40.17 -2.85
CA ALA A 22 -25.55 39.20 -2.93
C ALA A 22 -26.91 39.92 -2.76
N ASN A 23 -27.91 39.54 -3.57
CA ASN A 23 -29.27 40.02 -3.37
C ASN A 23 -29.84 39.43 -2.07
N ILE A 24 -30.61 40.23 -1.32
CA ILE A 24 -31.24 39.81 -0.05
C ILE A 24 -32.16 38.59 -0.25
N SER A 25 -32.68 38.38 -1.47
CA SER A 25 -33.49 37.20 -1.84
C SER A 25 -32.72 35.88 -1.82
N ASP A 26 -31.39 35.92 -1.92
CA ASP A 26 -30.55 34.73 -2.11
C ASP A 26 -29.91 34.27 -0.79
N LEU A 27 -30.20 34.98 0.30
CA LEU A 27 -29.73 34.65 1.65
C LEU A 27 -30.58 33.55 2.28
N ILE A 28 -29.90 32.54 2.83
CA ILE A 28 -30.52 31.48 3.61
C ILE A 28 -31.01 32.08 4.94
N PRO A 29 -32.29 31.90 5.32
CA PRO A 29 -32.85 32.50 6.53
C PRO A 29 -32.07 32.12 7.80
N PRO A 30 -31.78 33.06 8.71
CA PRO A 30 -30.97 32.81 9.92
C PRO A 30 -31.48 31.70 10.86
N PHE A 31 -32.75 31.30 10.75
CA PHE A 31 -33.38 30.22 11.52
C PHE A 31 -33.44 28.88 10.79
N HIS A 32 -32.64 28.70 9.74
CA HIS A 32 -32.55 27.46 8.97
C HIS A 32 -31.60 26.43 9.61
N TRP A 33 -31.86 25.13 9.42
CA TRP A 33 -31.03 24.04 9.99
C TRP A 33 -29.55 24.10 9.55
N THR A 34 -29.27 24.72 8.39
CA THR A 34 -27.92 25.01 7.90
C THR A 34 -27.06 25.71 8.94
N TYR A 35 -27.61 26.68 9.68
CA TYR A 35 -26.86 27.43 10.69
C TYR A 35 -26.47 26.57 11.88
N HIS A 36 -27.30 25.59 12.24
CA HIS A 36 -26.95 24.63 13.29
C HIS A 36 -25.74 23.79 12.85
N SER A 37 -25.75 23.28 11.62
CA SER A 37 -24.63 22.51 11.07
C SER A 37 -23.36 23.35 10.93
N LEU A 38 -23.45 24.59 10.46
CA LEU A 38 -22.30 25.49 10.38
C LEU A 38 -21.79 25.91 11.77
N SER A 39 -22.68 26.07 12.76
CA SER A 39 -22.30 26.38 14.14
C SER A 39 -21.50 25.25 14.78
N ASN A 40 -21.85 23.98 14.53
CA ASN A 40 -21.05 22.83 14.97
C ASN A 40 -19.62 22.88 14.40
N LEU A 41 -19.47 23.13 13.10
CA LEU A 41 -18.16 23.24 12.46
C LEU A 41 -17.36 24.44 12.99
N SER A 42 -18.04 25.56 13.23
CA SER A 42 -17.46 26.77 13.80
C SER A 42 -16.94 26.55 15.22
N ALA A 43 -17.70 25.82 16.06
CA ALA A 43 -17.35 25.55 17.44
C ALA A 43 -16.06 24.71 17.59
N LYS A 44 -15.77 23.85 16.61
CA LYS A 44 -14.50 23.09 16.52
C LYS A 44 -13.39 23.82 15.77
N GLY A 45 -13.64 25.04 15.30
CA GLY A 45 -12.68 25.81 14.49
C GLY A 45 -12.35 25.13 13.15
N LEU A 46 -13.28 24.35 12.59
CA LEU A 46 -13.13 23.77 11.25
C LEU A 46 -13.41 24.81 10.16
N ILE A 47 -14.22 25.82 10.47
CA ILE A 47 -14.43 26.98 9.62
C ILE A 47 -13.89 28.23 10.30
N GLY A 48 -13.28 29.13 9.53
CA GLY A 48 -12.64 30.35 10.03
C GLY A 48 -13.60 31.46 10.48
N GLU A 49 -14.90 31.17 10.50
CA GLU A 49 -15.96 32.13 10.81
C GLU A 49 -16.77 31.67 12.03
N GLN A 50 -17.14 32.63 12.89
CA GLN A 50 -18.03 32.38 14.03
C GLN A 50 -19.49 32.41 13.57
N VAL A 51 -20.19 31.29 13.71
CA VAL A 51 -21.58 31.14 13.25
C VAL A 51 -22.55 31.11 14.43
N THR A 52 -23.42 32.12 14.50
CA THR A 52 -24.45 32.22 15.55
C THR A 52 -25.84 32.08 14.93
N PRO A 53 -26.58 30.99 15.24
CA PRO A 53 -27.96 30.82 14.78
C PRO A 53 -28.85 32.03 15.13
N GLY A 54 -29.67 32.47 14.16
CA GLY A 54 -30.51 33.65 14.31
C GLY A 54 -29.82 35.00 14.12
N LYS A 55 -28.49 35.04 13.92
CA LYS A 55 -27.73 36.30 13.68
C LYS A 55 -26.91 36.29 12.39
N SER A 56 -26.36 35.14 11.99
CA SER A 56 -25.59 35.01 10.75
C SER A 56 -26.52 34.90 9.52
N ALA A 57 -26.06 35.36 8.35
CA ALA A 57 -26.74 35.23 7.05
C ALA A 57 -25.74 34.74 5.98
N PHE A 58 -26.07 33.70 5.19
CA PHE A 58 -25.21 33.13 4.15
C PHE A 58 -25.97 32.87 2.85
N THR A 59 -25.30 32.98 1.69
CA THR A 59 -25.80 32.44 0.42
C THR A 59 -25.44 30.96 0.27
N PRO A 60 -26.11 30.19 -0.60
CA PRO A 60 -25.73 28.81 -0.92
C PRO A 60 -24.25 28.63 -1.30
N GLU A 61 -23.68 29.57 -2.07
CA GLU A 61 -22.27 29.53 -2.51
C GLU A 61 -21.32 29.73 -1.33
N GLN A 62 -21.67 30.60 -0.39
CA GLN A 62 -20.90 30.78 0.84
C GLN A 62 -20.94 29.52 1.70
N VAL A 63 -22.07 28.81 1.78
CA VAL A 63 -22.15 27.52 2.47
C VAL A 63 -21.24 26.48 1.83
N VAL A 64 -21.22 26.39 0.49
CA VAL A 64 -20.30 25.50 -0.23
C VAL A 64 -18.85 25.82 0.11
N ALA A 65 -18.46 27.11 0.09
CA ALA A 65 -17.10 27.53 0.45
C ALA A 65 -16.73 27.14 1.89
N LEU A 66 -17.66 27.29 2.84
CA LEU A 66 -17.45 26.89 4.24
C LEU A 66 -17.33 25.38 4.40
N VAL A 67 -18.08 24.56 3.65
CA VAL A 67 -17.92 23.09 3.66
C VAL A 67 -16.55 22.68 3.12
N VAL A 68 -16.08 23.29 2.03
CA VAL A 68 -14.75 23.03 1.48
C VAL A 68 -13.65 23.47 2.45
N MET A 69 -13.85 24.59 3.14
CA MET A 69 -12.93 25.06 4.18
C MET A 69 -12.87 24.09 5.36
N ALA A 70 -14.02 23.62 5.85
CA ALA A 70 -14.11 22.63 6.91
C ALA A 70 -13.36 21.34 6.53
N LEU A 71 -13.53 20.89 5.29
CA LEU A 71 -12.86 19.71 4.78
C LEU A 71 -11.34 19.87 4.77
N LYS A 72 -10.83 21.00 4.26
CA LYS A 72 -9.37 21.28 4.26
C LYS A 72 -8.77 21.34 5.67
N HIS A 73 -9.49 21.90 6.63
CA HIS A 73 -9.03 21.95 8.03
C HIS A 73 -9.10 20.59 8.70
N ALA A 74 -10.13 19.80 8.41
CA ALA A 74 -10.24 18.44 8.91
C ALA A 74 -9.18 17.51 8.28
N GLU A 75 -8.77 17.77 7.03
CA GLU A 75 -7.64 17.07 6.39
C GLU A 75 -6.29 17.39 7.04
N SER A 76 -6.08 18.62 7.54
CA SER A 76 -4.84 19.04 8.17
C SER A 76 -4.77 18.71 9.67
N ASP A 77 -5.90 18.64 10.35
CA ASP A 77 -6.01 18.30 11.77
C ASP A 77 -7.30 17.50 12.03
N THR A 78 -7.18 16.18 11.97
CA THR A 78 -8.31 15.26 12.14
C THR A 78 -8.85 15.23 13.56
N THR A 79 -8.11 15.74 14.55
CA THR A 79 -8.56 15.75 15.96
C THR A 79 -9.73 16.70 16.21
N LYS A 80 -9.95 17.64 15.28
CA LYS A 80 -11.08 18.58 15.31
C LYS A 80 -12.38 17.99 14.79
N LEU A 81 -12.34 16.82 14.15
CA LEU A 81 -13.49 16.17 13.54
C LEU A 81 -14.07 15.11 14.49
N GLY A 82 -15.30 15.32 14.97
CA GLY A 82 -16.10 14.34 15.69
C GLY A 82 -17.39 13.95 14.94
N ASP A 83 -18.23 13.11 15.55
CA ASP A 83 -19.47 12.62 14.93
C ASP A 83 -20.44 13.76 14.54
N ALA A 84 -20.51 14.81 15.38
CA ALA A 84 -21.36 15.97 15.14
C ALA A 84 -20.90 16.78 13.92
N GLU A 85 -19.60 17.04 13.82
CA GLU A 85 -19.00 17.79 12.71
C GLU A 85 -19.07 16.99 11.41
N LEU A 86 -18.77 15.69 11.47
CA LEU A 86 -18.89 14.80 10.32
C LEU A 86 -20.34 14.74 9.81
N SER A 87 -21.31 14.60 10.72
CA SER A 87 -22.74 14.66 10.37
C SER A 87 -23.10 16.00 9.74
N SER A 88 -22.64 17.11 10.30
CA SER A 88 -22.87 18.45 9.75
C SER A 88 -22.26 18.64 8.36
N MET A 89 -21.03 18.18 8.12
CA MET A 89 -20.39 18.22 6.80
C MET A 89 -21.19 17.41 5.76
N ARG A 90 -21.62 16.19 6.10
CA ARG A 90 -22.45 15.34 5.22
C ARG A 90 -23.78 16.00 4.88
N GLN A 91 -24.48 16.52 5.89
CA GLN A 91 -25.78 17.16 5.70
C GLN A 91 -25.66 18.38 4.80
N LEU A 92 -24.68 19.25 5.05
CA LEU A 92 -24.42 20.43 4.22
C LEU A 92 -24.02 20.03 2.80
N ALA A 93 -23.09 19.09 2.63
CA ALA A 93 -22.68 18.63 1.31
C ALA A 93 -23.88 18.10 0.48
N ASN A 94 -24.73 17.28 1.08
CA ASN A 94 -25.91 16.71 0.42
C ASN A 94 -26.94 17.79 0.06
N ALA A 95 -27.23 18.71 0.98
CA ALA A 95 -28.26 19.72 0.79
C ALA A 95 -27.90 20.78 -0.26
N TYR A 96 -26.61 21.10 -0.38
CA TYR A 96 -26.10 22.12 -1.31
C TYR A 96 -25.48 21.50 -2.56
N ARG A 97 -25.79 20.23 -2.86
CA ARG A 97 -25.26 19.48 -4.00
C ARG A 97 -25.26 20.24 -5.34
N PRO A 98 -26.36 20.92 -5.76
CA PRO A 98 -26.37 21.64 -7.04
C PRO A 98 -25.31 22.74 -7.12
N TYR A 99 -25.07 23.43 -6.01
CA TYR A 99 -24.18 24.59 -5.91
C TYR A 99 -22.69 24.21 -5.91
N PHE A 100 -22.33 22.96 -5.56
CA PHE A 100 -20.94 22.50 -5.69
C PHE A 100 -20.47 22.55 -7.16
N LYS A 101 -21.32 22.11 -8.09
CA LYS A 101 -21.00 22.13 -9.53
C LYS A 101 -20.82 23.55 -10.05
N GLU A 102 -21.67 24.47 -9.60
CA GLU A 102 -21.62 25.89 -9.97
C GLU A 102 -20.35 26.57 -9.43
N ALA A 103 -19.89 26.16 -8.24
CA ALA A 103 -18.64 26.60 -7.63
C ALA A 103 -17.37 25.89 -8.17
N GLY A 104 -17.49 25.03 -9.19
CA GLY A 104 -16.37 24.34 -9.82
C GLY A 104 -15.86 23.09 -9.06
N TYR A 105 -16.64 22.57 -8.12
CA TYR A 105 -16.33 21.36 -7.36
C TYR A 105 -17.19 20.17 -7.81
N ASP A 106 -16.58 18.99 -7.91
CA ASP A 106 -17.33 17.75 -8.11
C ASP A 106 -17.91 17.25 -6.79
N TYR A 107 -19.24 17.18 -6.70
CA TYR A 107 -19.94 16.77 -5.48
C TYR A 107 -19.54 15.37 -5.01
N ASN A 108 -19.34 14.42 -5.92
CA ASN A 108 -18.96 13.05 -5.53
C ASN A 108 -17.56 13.03 -4.92
N THR A 109 -16.65 13.84 -5.45
CA THR A 109 -15.31 14.06 -4.91
C THR A 109 -15.38 14.66 -3.51
N ILE A 110 -16.14 15.75 -3.31
CA ILE A 110 -16.32 16.36 -1.97
C ILE A 110 -16.90 15.36 -0.98
N ARG A 111 -17.94 14.62 -1.37
CA ARG A 111 -18.55 13.59 -0.53
C ARG A 111 -17.53 12.50 -0.16
N ASN A 112 -16.75 12.01 -1.12
CA ASN A 112 -15.72 11.00 -0.86
C ASN A 112 -14.61 11.53 0.05
N ASP A 113 -14.21 12.78 -0.11
CA ASP A 113 -13.19 13.42 0.73
C ASP A 113 -13.67 13.53 2.18
N ILE A 114 -14.95 13.86 2.41
CA ILE A 114 -15.55 13.86 3.76
C ILE A 114 -15.42 12.48 4.41
N GLU A 115 -15.72 11.42 3.67
CA GLU A 115 -15.61 10.04 4.20
C GLU A 115 -14.14 9.62 4.42
N MET A 116 -13.22 10.07 3.58
CA MET A 116 -11.79 9.81 3.77
C MET A 116 -11.24 10.46 5.04
N VAL A 117 -11.68 11.69 5.34
CA VAL A 117 -11.28 12.35 6.59
C VAL A 117 -11.95 11.70 7.80
N ALA A 118 -13.18 11.19 7.68
CA ALA A 118 -13.83 10.42 8.73
C ALA A 118 -13.01 9.18 9.12
N ILE A 119 -12.53 8.42 8.13
CA ILE A 119 -11.69 7.23 8.37
C ILE A 119 -10.39 7.61 9.08
N ARG A 120 -9.72 8.69 8.63
CA ARG A 120 -8.49 9.18 9.27
C ARG A 120 -8.73 9.68 10.70
N ALA A 121 -9.92 10.18 11.00
CA ALA A 121 -10.34 10.59 12.33
C ALA A 121 -10.85 9.43 13.20
N GLY A 122 -10.88 8.19 12.70
CA GLY A 122 -11.41 7.04 13.42
C GLY A 122 -12.94 7.03 13.57
N LEU A 123 -13.65 7.78 12.73
CA LEU A 123 -15.11 7.90 12.73
C LEU A 123 -15.75 6.97 11.68
N MET A 124 -17.00 6.56 11.91
CA MET A 124 -17.72 5.70 10.97
C MET A 124 -18.01 6.44 9.64
N ALA A 125 -17.47 5.90 8.54
CA ALA A 125 -17.79 6.32 7.18
C ALA A 125 -19.17 5.78 6.73
N VAL A 126 -19.88 6.53 5.88
CA VAL A 126 -21.14 6.08 5.28
C VAL A 126 -20.87 5.51 3.89
N GLU A 127 -21.33 4.28 3.65
CA GLU A 127 -21.29 3.66 2.32
C GLU A 127 -22.02 4.56 1.31
N THR A 128 -21.30 4.98 0.27
CA THR A 128 -21.89 5.73 -0.84
C THR A 128 -22.45 4.69 -1.83
N ASN A 129 -23.70 4.87 -2.30
CA ASN A 129 -24.36 4.00 -3.28
C ASN A 129 -23.70 4.00 -4.68
N GLY A 130 -22.45 4.44 -4.78
CA GLY A 130 -21.57 4.25 -5.92
C GLY A 130 -20.22 3.81 -5.38
N GLY A 131 -20.11 2.51 -5.07
CA GLY A 131 -18.88 1.80 -4.73
C GLY A 131 -17.82 2.62 -4.00
N PHE A 132 -17.80 2.54 -2.67
CA PHE A 132 -16.64 2.94 -1.87
C PHE A 132 -15.38 2.23 -2.39
N ARG A 133 -14.62 2.93 -3.23
CA ARG A 133 -13.20 2.66 -3.50
C ARG A 133 -12.49 3.93 -3.08
N PRO A 134 -11.64 3.92 -2.03
CA PRO A 134 -10.79 5.07 -1.75
C PRO A 134 -9.99 5.36 -3.02
N THR A 135 -10.29 6.46 -3.72
CA THR A 135 -9.49 6.88 -4.87
C THR A 135 -8.15 7.35 -4.30
N PRO A 136 -7.05 6.66 -4.57
CA PRO A 136 -5.78 7.04 -3.98
C PRO A 136 -5.36 8.42 -4.51
N LYS A 137 -5.13 9.38 -3.62
CA LYS A 137 -4.91 10.80 -4.00
C LYS A 137 -3.54 11.01 -4.67
N THR A 138 -2.50 10.26 -4.29
CA THR A 138 -1.16 10.35 -4.90
C THR A 138 -0.95 9.28 -5.97
N LEU A 139 -0.04 9.55 -6.93
CA LEU A 139 0.33 8.59 -7.98
C LEU A 139 0.87 7.28 -7.39
N SER A 140 1.68 7.37 -6.34
CA SER A 140 2.22 6.24 -5.59
C SER A 140 1.13 5.41 -4.92
N ALA A 141 0.14 6.05 -4.31
CA ALA A 141 -0.98 5.34 -3.69
C ALA A 141 -1.90 4.69 -4.75
N LYS A 142 -2.00 5.25 -5.96
CA LYS A 142 -2.73 4.61 -7.09
C LYS A 142 -2.04 3.33 -7.53
N ALA A 143 -0.71 3.35 -7.63
CA ALA A 143 0.06 2.13 -7.88
C ALA A 143 -0.07 1.14 -6.73
N ALA A 144 0.03 1.60 -5.48
CA ALA A 144 -0.13 0.74 -4.30
C ALA A 144 -1.48 0.02 -4.29
N TYR A 145 -2.57 0.70 -4.66
CA TYR A 145 -3.89 0.07 -4.78
C TYR A 145 -3.92 -1.05 -5.82
N ALA A 146 -3.39 -0.81 -7.02
CA ALA A 146 -3.31 -1.82 -8.08
C ALA A 146 -2.45 -3.03 -7.64
N VAL A 147 -1.27 -2.76 -7.07
CA VAL A 147 -0.35 -3.78 -6.52
C VAL A 147 -1.04 -4.60 -5.44
N ASN A 148 -1.74 -3.96 -4.50
CA ASN A 148 -2.41 -4.65 -3.40
C ASN A 148 -3.57 -5.51 -3.88
N LYS A 149 -4.31 -5.07 -4.90
CA LYS A 149 -5.38 -5.89 -5.47
C LYS A 149 -4.82 -7.14 -6.14
N PHE A 150 -3.81 -6.97 -6.99
CA PHE A 150 -3.09 -8.08 -7.63
C PHE A 150 -2.41 -9.00 -6.60
N THR A 151 -1.93 -8.47 -5.48
CA THR A 151 -1.25 -9.22 -4.41
C THR A 151 -2.06 -10.41 -3.93
N PHE A 152 -3.33 -10.22 -3.60
CA PHE A 152 -4.14 -11.29 -3.03
C PHE A 152 -4.60 -12.31 -4.07
N ASP A 153 -4.83 -11.88 -5.31
CA ASP A 153 -5.13 -12.78 -6.42
C ASP A 153 -3.92 -13.68 -6.73
N LEU A 154 -2.72 -13.10 -6.83
CA LEU A 154 -1.48 -13.86 -7.04
C LEU A 154 -1.17 -14.77 -5.85
N TYR A 155 -1.30 -14.25 -4.62
CA TYR A 155 -1.04 -15.03 -3.41
C TYR A 155 -1.94 -16.28 -3.36
N ARG A 156 -3.25 -16.14 -3.64
CA ARG A 156 -4.18 -17.27 -3.66
C ARG A 156 -3.79 -18.34 -4.69
N GLN A 157 -3.46 -17.92 -5.91
CA GLN A 157 -3.06 -18.87 -6.95
C GLN A 157 -1.78 -19.63 -6.53
N VAL A 158 -0.77 -18.91 -6.05
CA VAL A 158 0.50 -19.51 -5.59
C VAL A 158 0.28 -20.40 -4.34
N ALA A 159 -0.59 -20.00 -3.42
CA ALA A 159 -0.93 -20.79 -2.25
C ALA A 159 -1.60 -22.12 -2.62
N ALA A 160 -2.54 -22.08 -3.58
CA ALA A 160 -3.20 -23.26 -4.12
C ALA A 160 -2.20 -24.23 -4.77
N GLU A 161 -1.28 -23.74 -5.60
CA GLU A 161 -0.23 -24.55 -6.23
C GLU A 161 0.75 -25.16 -5.20
N ARG A 162 1.01 -24.45 -4.10
CA ARG A 162 1.98 -24.87 -3.10
C ARG A 162 1.43 -25.76 -2.00
N GLY A 163 0.10 -25.88 -1.85
CA GLY A 163 -0.54 -26.58 -0.73
C GLY A 163 -0.07 -26.00 0.61
N HIS A 164 0.13 -26.79 1.67
CA HIS A 164 0.58 -26.28 2.98
C HIS A 164 2.09 -25.97 3.11
N ARG A 165 2.79 -25.66 2.01
CA ARG A 165 4.21 -25.29 2.07
C ARG A 165 4.38 -23.81 2.39
N ASN A 166 5.56 -23.44 2.88
CA ASN A 166 5.96 -22.04 2.95
C ASN A 166 5.91 -21.41 1.55
N LEU A 167 5.52 -20.14 1.51
CA LEU A 167 5.56 -19.33 0.32
C LEU A 167 5.91 -17.91 0.71
N PHE A 168 6.63 -17.21 -0.16
CA PHE A 168 7.00 -15.83 0.03
C PHE A 168 7.15 -15.20 -1.34
N ILE A 169 6.40 -14.14 -1.61
CA ILE A 169 6.41 -13.44 -2.89
C ILE A 169 6.52 -11.94 -2.66
N SER A 170 7.18 -11.23 -3.57
CA SER A 170 7.01 -9.79 -3.74
C SER A 170 6.03 -9.49 -4.88
N PRO A 171 4.77 -9.13 -4.58
CA PRO A 171 3.80 -8.75 -5.60
C PRO A 171 4.22 -7.47 -6.32
N TYR A 172 4.76 -6.49 -5.60
CA TYR A 172 5.29 -5.26 -6.18
C TYR A 172 6.32 -5.55 -7.27
N SER A 173 7.27 -6.45 -7.01
CA SER A 173 8.30 -6.86 -7.98
C SER A 173 7.70 -7.45 -9.25
N VAL A 174 6.73 -8.37 -9.08
CA VAL A 174 6.03 -9.02 -10.19
C VAL A 174 5.20 -8.01 -11.00
N THR A 175 4.43 -7.14 -10.33
CA THR A 175 3.66 -6.08 -10.98
C THR A 175 4.58 -5.12 -11.74
N SER A 176 5.71 -4.71 -11.17
CA SER A 176 6.65 -3.79 -11.82
C SER A 176 7.25 -4.41 -13.09
N ALA A 177 7.69 -5.67 -13.03
CA ALA A 177 8.19 -6.40 -14.19
C ALA A 177 7.13 -6.56 -15.28
N LEU A 178 5.91 -6.95 -14.91
CA LEU A 178 4.79 -7.13 -15.85
C LEU A 178 4.32 -5.80 -16.44
N ALA A 179 4.34 -4.71 -15.67
CA ALA A 179 4.00 -3.39 -16.17
C ALA A 179 5.04 -2.88 -17.18
N MET A 180 6.33 -3.25 -17.04
CA MET A 180 7.33 -2.99 -18.10
C MET A 180 7.05 -3.78 -19.38
N THR A 181 6.53 -5.01 -19.31
CA THR A 181 6.08 -5.72 -20.51
C THR A 181 4.80 -5.13 -21.10
N TYR A 182 3.87 -4.70 -20.24
CA TYR A 182 2.59 -4.08 -20.63
C TYR A 182 2.79 -2.81 -21.49
N ALA A 183 3.85 -2.04 -21.25
CA ALA A 183 4.18 -0.85 -22.06
C ALA A 183 4.23 -1.13 -23.57
N GLY A 184 4.61 -2.36 -23.95
CA GLY A 184 4.65 -2.80 -25.33
C GLY A 184 3.51 -3.73 -25.75
N ALA A 185 2.60 -4.09 -24.86
CA ALA A 185 1.47 -4.98 -25.16
C ALA A 185 0.42 -4.24 -26.00
N ARG A 186 -0.23 -4.96 -26.93
CA ARG A 186 -1.35 -4.41 -27.73
C ARG A 186 -2.51 -5.40 -27.79
N GLY A 187 -3.67 -4.90 -28.19
CA GLY A 187 -4.85 -5.72 -28.50
C GLY A 187 -5.31 -6.58 -27.32
N VAL A 188 -5.51 -7.88 -27.56
CA VAL A 188 -5.99 -8.83 -26.54
C VAL A 188 -4.96 -9.01 -25.41
N THR A 189 -3.66 -8.95 -25.73
CA THR A 189 -2.59 -9.11 -24.73
C THR A 189 -2.63 -7.96 -23.73
N GLU A 190 -2.75 -6.73 -24.23
CA GLU A 190 -2.89 -5.52 -23.42
C GLU A 190 -4.12 -5.60 -22.49
N GLN A 191 -5.30 -5.91 -23.03
CA GLN A 191 -6.55 -5.97 -22.27
C GLN A 191 -6.51 -7.02 -21.16
N GLN A 192 -5.93 -8.19 -21.43
CA GLN A 192 -5.80 -9.25 -20.43
C GLN A 192 -4.85 -8.85 -19.30
N MET A 193 -3.70 -8.27 -19.64
CA MET A 193 -2.73 -7.78 -18.65
C MET A 193 -3.30 -6.65 -17.80
N GLU A 194 -4.00 -5.68 -18.41
CA GLU A 194 -4.66 -4.57 -17.71
C GLU A 194 -5.64 -5.10 -16.66
N LYS A 195 -6.47 -6.08 -17.04
CA LYS A 195 -7.46 -6.69 -16.16
C LYS A 195 -6.83 -7.46 -15.00
N VAL A 196 -5.89 -8.36 -15.29
CA VAL A 196 -5.27 -9.23 -14.28
C VAL A 196 -4.46 -8.41 -13.26
N LEU A 197 -3.70 -7.43 -13.73
CA LEU A 197 -2.85 -6.61 -12.87
C LEU A 197 -3.61 -5.43 -12.25
N SER A 198 -4.88 -5.24 -12.62
CA SER A 198 -5.71 -4.11 -12.18
C SER A 198 -5.05 -2.75 -12.49
N LEU A 199 -4.49 -2.61 -13.69
CA LEU A 199 -3.76 -1.40 -14.09
C LEU A 199 -4.72 -0.24 -14.35
N SER A 200 -4.25 0.97 -14.06
CA SER A 200 -4.89 2.23 -14.46
C SER A 200 -4.26 2.75 -15.76
N PRO A 201 -4.93 3.64 -16.54
CA PRO A 201 -4.34 4.25 -17.73
C PRO A 201 -2.95 4.89 -17.49
N ASP A 202 -2.75 5.54 -16.34
CA ASP A 202 -1.47 6.18 -15.98
C ASP A 202 -0.50 5.25 -15.21
N ILE A 203 -0.61 3.93 -15.38
CA ILE A 203 0.10 2.97 -14.51
C ILE A 203 1.61 3.16 -14.50
N HIS A 204 2.26 3.43 -15.64
CA HIS A 204 3.71 3.59 -15.69
C HIS A 204 4.15 4.75 -14.79
N LYS A 205 3.50 5.90 -14.93
CA LYS A 205 3.74 7.07 -14.08
C LYS A 205 3.48 6.78 -12.60
N ASN A 206 2.41 6.04 -12.30
CA ASN A 206 2.03 5.66 -10.94
C ASN A 206 3.09 4.73 -10.30
N ILE A 207 3.51 3.68 -11.01
CA ILE A 207 4.54 2.75 -10.54
C ILE A 207 5.88 3.48 -10.41
N GLY A 208 6.21 4.39 -11.32
CA GLY A 208 7.42 5.20 -11.22
C GLY A 208 7.44 6.10 -10.00
N ALA A 209 6.30 6.74 -9.67
CA ALA A 209 6.18 7.49 -8.43
C ALA A 209 6.36 6.60 -7.20
N LEU A 210 5.73 5.42 -7.16
CA LEU A 210 5.90 4.45 -6.06
C LEU A 210 7.35 3.97 -5.94
N THR A 211 7.99 3.61 -7.06
CA THR A 211 9.38 3.17 -7.13
C THR A 211 10.33 4.24 -6.61
N ASN A 212 10.13 5.50 -7.03
CA ASN A 212 10.94 6.62 -6.59
C ASN A 212 10.77 6.88 -5.10
N GLU A 213 9.55 6.80 -4.57
CA GLU A 213 9.32 6.94 -3.12
C GLU A 213 10.00 5.83 -2.31
N ILE A 214 9.90 4.57 -2.75
CA ILE A 214 10.57 3.43 -2.10
C ILE A 214 12.09 3.63 -2.13
N ASN A 215 12.66 3.97 -3.29
CA ASN A 215 14.11 4.16 -3.45
C ASN A 215 14.65 5.43 -2.78
N SER A 216 13.78 6.37 -2.40
CA SER A 216 14.16 7.60 -1.68
C SER A 216 14.18 7.42 -0.16
N VAL A 217 13.83 6.23 0.36
CA VAL A 217 13.90 5.97 1.79
C VAL A 217 15.36 6.04 2.27
N PRO A 218 15.65 6.84 3.31
CA PRO A 218 16.99 6.92 3.89
C PRO A 218 17.51 5.56 4.35
N GLN A 219 18.78 5.27 4.03
CA GLN A 219 19.43 3.97 4.32
C GLN A 219 19.52 3.66 5.82
N ASP A 220 19.50 4.67 6.69
CA ASP A 220 19.48 4.51 8.14
C ASP A 220 18.12 4.10 8.70
N ILE A 221 17.04 4.33 7.93
CA ILE A 221 15.67 3.86 8.20
C ILE A 221 15.51 2.44 7.65
N ALA A 222 15.79 2.25 6.36
CA ALA A 222 15.73 0.96 5.71
C ALA A 222 16.66 0.92 4.49
N GLN A 223 17.36 -0.20 4.32
CA GLN A 223 18.01 -0.54 3.07
C GLN A 223 16.99 -1.22 2.18
N VAL A 224 16.26 -0.41 1.41
CA VAL A 224 15.31 -0.89 0.41
C VAL A 224 15.77 -0.43 -0.96
N GLY A 225 15.67 -1.31 -1.94
CA GLY A 225 16.03 -1.00 -3.32
C GLY A 225 15.22 -1.83 -4.29
N ALA A 226 14.47 -1.16 -5.14
CA ALA A 226 13.79 -1.75 -6.28
C ALA A 226 14.53 -1.38 -7.56
N ALA A 227 15.11 -2.37 -8.22
CA ALA A 227 15.85 -2.21 -9.46
C ALA A 227 15.20 -2.98 -10.60
N ASN A 228 15.11 -2.34 -11.75
CA ASN A 228 14.54 -2.90 -12.97
C ASN A 228 15.60 -2.96 -14.07
N ALA A 229 15.53 -3.98 -14.92
CA ALA A 229 16.31 -4.04 -16.14
C ALA A 229 15.61 -4.83 -17.25
N VAL A 230 15.88 -4.42 -18.48
CA VAL A 230 15.44 -5.06 -19.72
C VAL A 230 16.68 -5.48 -20.51
N TRP A 231 16.72 -6.74 -20.90
CA TRP A 231 17.85 -7.39 -21.55
C TRP A 231 17.42 -7.91 -22.93
N PRO A 232 17.27 -7.05 -23.95
CA PRO A 232 16.87 -7.48 -25.29
C PRO A 232 18.01 -8.24 -25.97
N ALA A 233 17.68 -9.07 -26.96
CA ALA A 233 18.71 -9.66 -27.81
C ALA A 233 19.35 -8.55 -28.66
N LYS A 234 20.65 -8.68 -28.94
CA LYS A 234 21.43 -7.64 -29.65
C LYS A 234 20.83 -7.25 -31.01
N GLN A 235 20.11 -8.15 -31.67
CA GLN A 235 19.45 -7.91 -32.94
C GLN A 235 18.07 -7.25 -32.84
N GLU A 236 17.47 -7.16 -31.65
CA GLU A 236 16.14 -6.58 -31.50
C GLU A 236 16.18 -5.06 -31.65
N LYS A 237 15.30 -4.54 -32.51
CA LYS A 237 15.13 -3.10 -32.69
C LYS A 237 14.06 -2.60 -31.73
N ILE A 238 14.48 -2.13 -30.56
CA ILE A 238 13.55 -1.58 -29.57
C ILE A 238 12.99 -0.24 -30.04
N LEU A 239 11.67 -0.08 -29.99
CA LEU A 239 10.98 1.16 -30.32
C LEU A 239 11.34 2.27 -29.32
N PRO A 240 11.60 3.51 -29.80
CA PRO A 240 11.96 4.63 -28.94
C PRO A 240 10.95 4.90 -27.81
N GLU A 241 9.66 4.77 -28.11
CA GLU A 241 8.56 5.04 -27.17
C GLU A 241 8.57 4.06 -26.00
N TYR A 242 8.77 2.77 -26.28
CA TYR A 242 8.94 1.74 -25.26
C TYR A 242 10.19 2.02 -24.43
N ALA A 243 11.32 2.26 -25.09
CA ALA A 243 12.59 2.52 -24.42
C ALA A 243 12.53 3.76 -23.53
N GLN A 244 11.78 4.79 -23.92
CA GLN A 244 11.55 5.97 -23.11
C GLN A 244 10.68 5.64 -21.88
N THR A 245 9.58 4.91 -22.08
CA THR A 245 8.68 4.52 -20.98
C THR A 245 9.41 3.75 -19.88
N VAL A 246 10.22 2.75 -20.25
CA VAL A 246 10.96 1.95 -19.25
C VAL A 246 12.08 2.73 -18.56
N ARG A 247 12.71 3.70 -19.24
CA ARG A 247 13.71 4.57 -18.62
C ARG A 247 13.08 5.57 -17.66
N ASP A 248 12.07 6.30 -18.12
CA ASP A 248 11.49 7.46 -17.42
C ASP A 248 10.70 7.02 -16.17
N TYR A 249 10.03 5.87 -16.24
CA TYR A 249 9.12 5.44 -15.18
C TYR A 249 9.62 4.26 -14.35
N TYR A 250 10.60 3.49 -14.82
CA TYR A 250 11.07 2.31 -14.08
C TYR A 250 12.53 2.41 -13.68
N ASN A 251 13.23 3.48 -14.09
CA ASN A 251 14.69 3.61 -14.00
C ASN A 251 15.39 2.36 -14.55
N ALA A 252 14.78 1.70 -15.55
CA ALA A 252 15.22 0.40 -16.01
C ALA A 252 16.40 0.54 -16.97
N GLY A 253 17.48 -0.19 -16.68
CA GLY A 253 18.59 -0.31 -17.61
C GLY A 253 18.18 -1.14 -18.83
N LEU A 254 18.47 -0.67 -20.05
CA LEU A 254 18.26 -1.43 -21.28
C LEU A 254 19.61 -1.85 -21.86
N THR A 255 19.96 -3.12 -21.68
CA THR A 255 21.29 -3.66 -22.05
C THR A 255 21.15 -4.82 -23.03
N PRO A 256 21.47 -4.63 -24.32
CA PRO A 256 21.39 -5.70 -25.30
C PRO A 256 22.41 -6.83 -25.05
N LEU A 257 21.97 -8.08 -25.09
CA LEU A 257 22.80 -9.28 -24.87
C LEU A 257 22.81 -10.22 -26.09
N ASN A 258 23.88 -11.00 -26.25
CA ASN A 258 24.06 -11.89 -27.40
C ASN A 258 23.63 -13.34 -27.08
N TYR A 259 22.32 -13.58 -26.98
CA TYR A 259 21.78 -14.92 -26.73
C TYR A 259 22.10 -15.93 -27.85
N LYS A 260 22.12 -15.49 -29.11
CA LYS A 260 22.33 -16.36 -30.28
C LYS A 260 23.71 -17.02 -30.27
N ALA A 261 24.75 -16.26 -29.93
CA ALA A 261 26.11 -16.78 -29.89
C ALA A 261 26.47 -17.40 -28.53
N ASN A 262 26.06 -16.77 -27.42
CA ASN A 262 26.50 -17.17 -26.08
C ASN A 262 25.43 -16.90 -25.00
N PRO A 263 24.37 -17.75 -24.92
CA PRO A 263 23.31 -17.58 -23.94
C PRO A 263 23.80 -17.76 -22.49
N GLU A 264 24.85 -18.55 -22.27
CA GLU A 264 25.44 -18.75 -20.94
C GLU A 264 26.16 -17.48 -20.44
N SER A 265 26.88 -16.76 -21.30
CA SER A 265 27.45 -15.46 -20.94
C SER A 265 26.37 -14.41 -20.63
N ALA A 266 25.24 -14.44 -21.34
CA ALA A 266 24.11 -13.58 -21.05
C ALA A 266 23.50 -13.92 -19.68
N ARG A 267 23.32 -15.21 -19.37
CA ARG A 267 22.86 -15.70 -18.05
C ARG A 267 23.74 -15.17 -16.93
N GLN A 268 25.06 -15.32 -17.06
CA GLN A 268 26.02 -14.86 -16.05
C GLN A 268 25.99 -13.33 -15.86
N THR A 269 25.81 -12.58 -16.94
CA THR A 269 25.67 -11.12 -16.87
C THR A 269 24.43 -10.72 -16.07
N ILE A 270 23.28 -11.33 -16.36
CA ILE A 270 22.02 -11.04 -15.67
C ILE A 270 22.10 -11.47 -14.19
N ASN A 271 22.63 -12.66 -13.90
CA ASN A 271 22.78 -13.16 -12.54
C ASN A 271 23.69 -12.27 -11.70
N LYS A 272 24.83 -11.81 -12.25
CA LYS A 272 25.73 -10.87 -11.57
C LYS A 272 25.05 -9.53 -11.29
N TRP A 273 24.21 -9.05 -12.21
CA TRP A 273 23.45 -7.84 -11.99
C TRP A 273 22.45 -8.02 -10.84
N VAL A 274 21.64 -9.09 -10.84
CA VAL A 274 20.68 -9.36 -9.76
C VAL A 274 21.36 -9.59 -8.43
N GLU A 275 22.47 -10.33 -8.40
CA GLU A 275 23.26 -10.55 -7.19
C GLU A 275 23.75 -9.22 -6.60
N LYS A 276 24.19 -8.29 -7.44
CA LYS A 276 24.59 -6.94 -7.00
C LYS A 276 23.41 -6.14 -6.44
N GLN A 277 22.26 -6.14 -7.12
CA GLN A 277 21.07 -5.39 -6.67
C GLN A 277 20.48 -5.93 -5.35
N THR A 278 20.73 -7.20 -5.03
CA THR A 278 20.16 -7.90 -3.88
C THR A 278 21.15 -8.13 -2.75
N GLN A 279 22.25 -7.37 -2.72
CA GLN A 279 23.33 -7.53 -1.74
C GLN A 279 23.82 -8.98 -1.58
N GLN A 280 23.90 -9.70 -2.70
CA GLN A 280 24.30 -11.10 -2.78
C GLN A 280 23.33 -12.12 -2.17
N ARG A 281 22.09 -11.74 -1.87
CA ARG A 281 21.07 -12.66 -1.33
C ARG A 281 20.39 -13.49 -2.40
N ILE A 282 20.14 -12.91 -3.58
CA ILE A 282 19.57 -13.65 -4.70
C ILE A 282 20.70 -13.97 -5.68
N LYS A 283 21.13 -15.22 -5.66
CA LYS A 283 22.15 -15.76 -6.57
C LYS A 283 21.50 -16.66 -7.61
N ASP A 284 22.13 -16.72 -8.77
CA ASP A 284 21.72 -17.58 -9.87
C ASP A 284 20.20 -17.55 -10.14
N ILE A 285 19.65 -16.34 -10.29
CA ILE A 285 18.22 -16.17 -10.56
C ILE A 285 17.80 -16.91 -11.83
N ILE A 286 18.64 -16.88 -12.86
CA ILE A 286 18.45 -17.66 -14.07
C ILE A 286 19.30 -18.91 -13.96
N ALA A 287 18.62 -20.07 -13.92
CA ALA A 287 19.25 -21.37 -13.88
C ALA A 287 19.97 -21.70 -15.21
N PRO A 288 21.03 -22.54 -15.18
CA PRO A 288 21.66 -23.04 -16.40
C PRO A 288 20.64 -23.67 -17.36
N GLY A 289 20.78 -23.40 -18.65
CA GLY A 289 19.92 -23.96 -19.70
C GLY A 289 18.58 -23.24 -19.92
N LEU A 290 18.19 -22.29 -19.06
CA LEU A 290 16.93 -21.55 -19.24
C LEU A 290 16.97 -20.57 -20.42
N LEU A 291 18.11 -19.88 -20.62
CA LEU A 291 18.30 -19.00 -21.77
C LEU A 291 18.74 -19.80 -22.99
N ARG A 292 18.08 -19.55 -24.11
CA ARG A 292 18.27 -20.26 -25.37
C ARG A 292 18.76 -19.31 -26.44
N LYS A 293 19.22 -19.85 -27.58
CA LYS A 293 19.73 -19.05 -28.71
C LYS A 293 18.64 -18.18 -29.35
N ASP A 294 17.38 -18.59 -29.20
CA ASP A 294 16.18 -17.91 -29.66
C ASP A 294 15.57 -16.97 -28.59
N THR A 295 16.18 -16.83 -27.41
CA THR A 295 15.74 -15.83 -26.42
C THR A 295 15.79 -14.42 -27.02
N ARG A 296 14.63 -13.75 -27.01
CA ARG A 296 14.45 -12.40 -27.57
C ARG A 296 14.64 -11.30 -26.55
N MET A 297 14.19 -11.52 -25.32
CA MET A 297 14.24 -10.52 -24.27
C MET A 297 14.10 -11.19 -22.91
N VAL A 298 14.78 -10.64 -21.91
CA VAL A 298 14.57 -10.97 -20.49
C VAL A 298 14.26 -9.67 -19.76
N LEU A 299 13.30 -9.70 -18.84
CA LEU A 299 13.05 -8.60 -17.91
C LEU A 299 13.34 -9.09 -16.51
N THR A 300 14.00 -8.26 -15.72
CA THR A 300 14.30 -8.58 -14.33
C THR A 300 13.88 -7.43 -13.44
N ASN A 301 13.12 -7.75 -12.40
CA ASN A 301 12.96 -6.89 -11.23
C ASN A 301 13.71 -7.55 -10.06
N ALA A 302 14.47 -6.76 -9.32
CA ALA A 302 15.10 -7.16 -8.08
C ALA A 302 14.68 -6.17 -6.99
N ILE A 303 14.03 -6.68 -5.95
CA ILE A 303 13.74 -5.90 -4.75
C ILE A 303 14.50 -6.49 -3.55
N PHE A 304 15.18 -5.61 -2.83
CA PHE A 304 15.85 -5.91 -1.57
C PHE A 304 15.20 -5.12 -0.45
N PHE A 305 15.05 -5.74 0.72
CA PHE A 305 14.52 -5.07 1.90
C PHE A 305 15.27 -5.54 3.15
N LYS A 306 15.82 -4.56 3.87
CA LYS A 306 16.48 -4.76 5.14
C LYS A 306 16.19 -3.59 6.06
N SER A 307 15.69 -3.86 7.26
CA SER A 307 15.47 -2.83 8.27
C SER A 307 15.39 -3.45 9.66
N SER A 308 15.88 -2.72 10.66
CA SER A 308 15.73 -3.09 12.07
C SER A 308 14.29 -2.88 12.53
N TRP A 309 13.83 -3.65 13.50
CA TRP A 309 12.58 -3.36 14.20
C TRP A 309 12.67 -1.97 14.87
N LEU A 310 11.53 -1.30 15.03
CA LEU A 310 11.47 -0.11 15.88
C LEU A 310 11.78 -0.47 17.34
N GLU A 311 11.26 -1.62 17.78
CA GLU A 311 11.54 -2.24 19.06
C GLU A 311 12.05 -3.66 18.83
N GLU A 312 13.35 -3.87 19.01
CA GLU A 312 14.03 -5.14 18.78
C GLU A 312 13.66 -6.20 19.83
N PHE A 313 13.75 -7.46 19.42
CA PHE A 313 13.72 -8.58 20.34
C PHE A 313 15.11 -8.72 20.97
N GLN A 314 15.16 -9.12 22.24
CA GLN A 314 16.43 -9.39 22.90
C GLN A 314 16.81 -10.85 22.68
N ALA A 315 17.98 -11.12 22.08
CA ALA A 315 18.44 -12.49 21.79
C ALA A 315 18.46 -13.41 23.01
N VAL A 316 18.70 -12.86 24.20
CA VAL A 316 18.65 -13.61 25.48
C VAL A 316 17.26 -14.17 25.81
N ASN A 317 16.21 -13.60 25.23
CA ASN A 317 14.84 -14.07 25.41
C ASN A 317 14.45 -15.12 24.35
N THR A 318 15.20 -15.27 23.27
CA THR A 318 14.94 -16.26 22.22
C THR A 318 15.14 -17.66 22.77
N THR A 319 14.07 -18.46 22.75
CA THR A 319 14.07 -19.81 23.33
C THR A 319 13.38 -20.81 22.40
N PRO A 320 13.81 -22.09 22.37
CA PRO A 320 13.06 -23.12 21.66
C PRO A 320 11.64 -23.23 22.20
N ARG A 321 10.63 -23.17 21.32
CA ARG A 321 9.21 -23.35 21.66
C ARG A 321 8.49 -24.19 20.61
N PRO A 322 7.41 -24.91 20.99
CA PRO A 322 6.63 -25.67 20.03
C PRO A 322 5.98 -24.77 18.98
N PHE A 323 6.09 -25.17 17.71
CA PHE A 323 5.32 -24.67 16.58
C PHE A 323 4.47 -25.81 16.03
N TRP A 324 3.16 -25.66 16.06
CA TRP A 324 2.16 -26.65 15.68
C TRP A 324 1.94 -26.65 14.18
N VAL A 325 2.58 -27.57 13.46
CA VAL A 325 2.40 -27.75 12.01
C VAL A 325 1.10 -28.48 11.66
N SER A 326 0.52 -29.17 12.64
CA SER A 326 -0.85 -29.71 12.65
C SER A 326 -1.35 -29.77 14.11
N PRO A 327 -2.65 -30.05 14.35
CA PRO A 327 -3.18 -30.16 15.73
C PRO A 327 -2.46 -31.22 16.58
N GLU A 328 -1.88 -32.26 15.97
CA GLU A 328 -1.21 -33.38 16.64
C GLU A 328 0.32 -33.32 16.56
N ARG A 329 0.88 -32.46 15.70
CA ARG A 329 2.32 -32.41 15.43
C ARG A 329 2.89 -31.03 15.67
N SER A 330 3.84 -30.95 16.60
CA SER A 330 4.66 -29.76 16.82
C SER A 330 6.14 -30.01 16.56
N VAL A 331 6.86 -28.98 16.14
CA VAL A 331 8.33 -28.96 16.07
C VAL A 331 8.86 -27.80 16.90
N ASN A 332 9.97 -27.97 17.60
CA ASN A 332 10.56 -26.87 18.36
C ASN A 332 11.29 -25.91 17.42
N VAL A 333 10.96 -24.62 17.50
CA VAL A 333 11.58 -23.55 16.73
C VAL A 333 12.13 -22.48 17.68
N LEU A 334 13.22 -21.83 17.30
CA LEU A 334 13.70 -20.66 18.04
C LEU A 334 12.65 -19.56 17.94
N THR A 335 12.07 -19.20 19.08
CA THR A 335 10.99 -18.23 19.16
C THR A 335 11.47 -17.03 19.96
N MET A 336 11.52 -15.89 19.28
CA MET A 336 11.83 -14.59 19.85
C MET A 336 10.64 -14.13 20.69
N ASN A 337 10.88 -13.39 21.76
CA ASN A 337 9.79 -12.74 22.48
C ASN A 337 10.19 -11.41 23.10
N ARG A 338 9.20 -10.51 23.17
CA ARG A 338 9.28 -9.21 23.81
C ARG A 338 7.89 -8.79 24.27
N THR A 339 7.83 -7.83 25.19
CA THR A 339 6.60 -7.11 25.53
C THR A 339 6.73 -5.69 24.99
N GLY A 340 5.71 -5.22 24.27
CA GLY A 340 5.63 -3.82 23.82
C GLY A 340 4.35 -3.18 24.36
N ASP A 341 4.42 -1.91 24.75
CA ASP A 341 3.30 -1.21 25.40
C ASP A 341 2.29 -0.60 24.41
N ASN A 342 2.71 -0.32 23.17
CA ASN A 342 1.90 0.33 22.13
C ASN A 342 1.94 -0.44 20.81
N VAL A 343 1.70 -1.75 20.87
CA VAL A 343 1.68 -2.61 19.69
C VAL A 343 0.32 -2.48 19.01
N GLY A 344 0.29 -2.18 17.71
CA GLY A 344 -0.93 -2.21 16.92
C GLY A 344 -1.50 -3.63 16.92
N TYR A 345 -2.69 -3.80 17.48
CA TYR A 345 -3.32 -5.10 17.66
C TYR A 345 -4.79 -5.06 17.26
N ALA A 346 -5.24 -6.10 16.56
CA ALA A 346 -6.64 -6.38 16.34
C ALA A 346 -6.92 -7.86 16.61
N ASN A 347 -8.05 -8.13 17.26
CA ASN A 347 -8.66 -9.44 17.29
C ASN A 347 -9.93 -9.36 16.45
N ILE A 348 -9.94 -10.07 15.32
CA ILE A 348 -11.06 -10.12 14.38
C ILE A 348 -11.63 -11.55 14.39
N SER A 349 -12.80 -11.76 13.78
CA SER A 349 -13.47 -13.07 13.76
C SER A 349 -12.56 -14.24 13.37
N ASP A 350 -11.64 -14.02 12.44
CA ASP A 350 -10.90 -15.08 11.77
C ASP A 350 -9.39 -15.09 12.09
N ALA A 351 -8.88 -14.07 12.80
CA ALA A 351 -7.46 -13.95 13.12
C ALA A 351 -7.15 -12.98 14.27
N GLU A 352 -5.99 -13.20 14.89
CA GLU A 352 -5.29 -12.19 15.66
C GLU A 352 -4.25 -11.53 14.76
N ILE A 353 -4.13 -10.21 14.84
CA ILE A 353 -3.19 -9.46 14.00
C ILE A 353 -2.35 -8.53 14.85
N VAL A 354 -1.04 -8.58 14.66
CA VAL A 354 -0.09 -7.61 15.23
C VAL A 354 0.63 -6.85 14.13
N GLU A 355 0.84 -5.57 14.36
CA GLU A 355 1.71 -4.72 13.56
C GLU A 355 3.02 -4.49 14.30
N LEU A 356 4.12 -4.84 13.64
CA LEU A 356 5.49 -4.67 14.11
C LEU A 356 6.18 -3.61 13.24
N PRO A 357 6.24 -2.35 13.68
CA PRO A 357 6.91 -1.30 12.93
C PRO A 357 8.41 -1.58 12.81
N TYR A 358 8.98 -1.25 11.66
CA TYR A 358 10.42 -1.12 11.51
C TYR A 358 10.88 0.26 11.95
N LYS A 359 12.19 0.42 12.07
CA LYS A 359 12.84 1.69 12.41
C LYS A 359 12.31 2.81 11.51
N GLY A 360 12.02 3.95 12.12
CA GLY A 360 11.46 5.13 11.44
C GLY A 360 9.99 5.02 11.02
N GLY A 361 9.32 3.88 11.25
CA GLY A 361 7.88 3.72 11.04
C GLY A 361 7.41 3.73 9.58
N ARG A 362 8.31 3.93 8.60
CA ARG A 362 7.99 3.92 7.16
C ARG A 362 7.45 2.56 6.71
N PHE A 363 7.97 1.48 7.27
CA PHE A 363 7.53 0.12 6.98
C PHE A 363 7.04 -0.57 8.25
N SER A 364 6.19 -1.57 8.10
CA SER A 364 5.85 -2.50 9.18
C SER A 364 5.66 -3.92 8.65
N MET A 365 5.92 -4.89 9.53
CA MET A 365 5.47 -6.25 9.34
C MET A 365 4.09 -6.43 9.99
N LEU A 366 3.11 -6.88 9.22
CA LEU A 366 1.86 -7.41 9.77
C LEU A 366 2.01 -8.92 9.91
N VAL A 367 1.62 -9.46 11.07
CA VAL A 367 1.54 -10.92 11.29
C VAL A 367 0.08 -11.25 11.57
N LEU A 368 -0.53 -12.02 10.69
CA LEU A 368 -1.92 -12.45 10.75
C LEU A 368 -1.93 -13.93 11.13
N LEU A 369 -2.42 -14.20 12.33
CA LEU A 369 -2.47 -15.52 12.93
C LEU A 369 -3.92 -16.01 12.92
N PRO A 370 -4.28 -17.04 12.13
CA PRO A 370 -5.64 -17.57 12.08
C PRO A 370 -6.18 -17.90 13.48
N ASP A 371 -7.48 -17.70 13.73
CA ASP A 371 -8.10 -18.12 15.00
C ASP A 371 -7.81 -19.60 15.32
N LYS A 372 -7.75 -19.96 16.60
CA LYS A 372 -7.42 -21.34 17.02
C LYS A 372 -8.39 -22.40 16.48
N LYS A 373 -9.61 -22.00 16.13
CA LYS A 373 -10.64 -22.88 15.59
C LYS A 373 -10.68 -22.90 14.06
N SER A 374 -9.86 -22.07 13.40
CA SER A 374 -9.84 -21.90 11.96
C SER A 374 -8.51 -22.36 11.38
N ASP A 375 -8.56 -22.88 10.15
CA ASP A 375 -7.37 -23.20 9.37
C ASP A 375 -6.81 -21.94 8.69
N ILE A 376 -5.59 -22.04 8.16
CA ILE A 376 -4.97 -20.90 7.48
C ILE A 376 -5.68 -20.60 6.16
N GLU A 377 -6.21 -21.63 5.50
CA GLU A 377 -6.93 -21.54 4.24
C GLU A 377 -8.19 -20.65 4.35
N THR A 378 -8.90 -20.70 5.48
CA THR A 378 -10.04 -19.82 5.77
C THR A 378 -9.59 -18.35 5.78
N LEU A 379 -8.46 -18.06 6.45
CA LEU A 379 -7.88 -16.73 6.44
C LEU A 379 -7.43 -16.31 5.02
N GLU A 380 -6.78 -17.20 4.28
CA GLU A 380 -6.34 -16.97 2.90
C GLU A 380 -7.49 -16.63 1.95
N ASN A 381 -8.63 -17.31 2.10
CA ASN A 381 -9.82 -17.06 1.30
C ASN A 381 -10.50 -15.72 1.63
N SER A 382 -10.38 -15.26 2.88
CA SER A 382 -10.93 -13.96 3.32
C SER A 382 -10.04 -12.76 2.96
N LEU A 383 -8.77 -13.00 2.57
CA LEU A 383 -7.81 -11.93 2.32
C LEU A 383 -8.14 -11.14 1.04
N SER A 384 -8.30 -9.83 1.21
CA SER A 384 -8.39 -8.87 0.11
C SER A 384 -7.81 -7.51 0.54
N ALA A 385 -7.61 -6.61 -0.43
CA ALA A 385 -7.12 -5.27 -0.13
C ALA A 385 -8.12 -4.48 0.75
N GLU A 386 -9.42 -4.63 0.46
CA GLU A 386 -10.50 -4.04 1.23
C GLU A 386 -10.55 -4.61 2.65
N GLN A 387 -10.41 -5.92 2.78
CA GLN A 387 -10.50 -6.59 4.07
C GLN A 387 -9.28 -6.28 4.95
N LEU A 388 -8.07 -6.30 4.38
CA LEU A 388 -6.86 -5.86 5.07
C LEU A 388 -6.97 -4.39 5.50
N GLY A 389 -7.51 -3.53 4.64
CA GLY A 389 -7.79 -2.13 4.98
C GLY A 389 -8.70 -2.00 6.20
N LYS A 390 -9.80 -2.76 6.25
CA LYS A 390 -10.70 -2.81 7.41
C LYS A 390 -9.99 -3.29 8.68
N TRP A 391 -9.21 -4.36 8.57
CA TRP A 391 -8.49 -4.93 9.72
C TRP A 391 -7.45 -3.96 10.28
N THR A 392 -6.66 -3.32 9.41
CA THR A 392 -5.67 -2.32 9.83
C THR A 392 -6.32 -1.09 10.44
N ALA A 393 -7.46 -0.63 9.93
CA ALA A 393 -8.21 0.48 10.52
C ALA A 393 -8.83 0.13 11.89
N ALA A 394 -9.11 -1.15 12.15
CA ALA A 394 -9.63 -1.63 13.43
C ALA A 394 -8.53 -1.88 14.48
N MET A 395 -7.25 -1.80 14.11
CA MET A 395 -6.15 -1.98 15.07
C MET A 395 -6.12 -0.86 16.08
N THR A 396 -5.90 -1.23 17.34
CA THR A 396 -5.69 -0.28 18.44
C THR A 396 -4.35 -0.54 19.10
N PRO A 397 -3.65 0.49 19.60
CA PRO A 397 -2.44 0.30 20.39
C PRO A 397 -2.78 -0.47 21.67
N ARG A 398 -2.04 -1.55 21.94
CA ARG A 398 -2.21 -2.40 23.13
C ARG A 398 -0.86 -2.79 23.69
N LYS A 399 -0.84 -3.09 24.99
CA LYS A 399 0.26 -3.81 25.63
C LYS A 399 0.20 -5.28 25.23
N VAL A 400 1.18 -5.73 24.44
CA VAL A 400 1.20 -7.09 23.87
C VAL A 400 2.52 -7.78 24.18
N LYS A 401 2.44 -9.00 24.73
CA LYS A 401 3.56 -9.94 24.78
C LYS A 401 3.57 -10.78 23.52
N ILE A 402 4.56 -10.54 22.66
CA ILE A 402 4.69 -11.14 21.33
C ILE A 402 5.64 -12.33 21.40
N TYR A 403 5.24 -13.45 20.80
CA TYR A 403 6.10 -14.58 20.49
C TYR A 403 6.08 -14.80 18.98
N LEU A 404 7.25 -14.67 18.35
CA LEU A 404 7.42 -14.78 16.90
C LEU A 404 8.59 -15.73 16.58
N PRO A 405 8.41 -16.75 15.73
CA PRO A 405 9.52 -17.58 15.28
C PRO A 405 10.61 -16.75 14.61
N LYS A 406 11.87 -17.08 14.88
CA LYS A 406 13.02 -16.68 14.08
C LYS A 406 13.09 -17.62 12.88
N PHE A 407 13.07 -17.09 11.66
CA PHE A 407 13.02 -17.93 10.48
C PHE A 407 13.70 -17.31 9.27
N LYS A 408 14.02 -18.18 8.31
CA LYS A 408 14.58 -17.84 7.01
C LYS A 408 13.80 -18.59 5.93
N GLN A 409 13.43 -17.91 4.85
CA GLN A 409 12.77 -18.54 3.71
C GLN A 409 13.42 -18.07 2.41
N GLU A 410 13.60 -19.03 1.51
CA GLU A 410 14.03 -18.83 0.13
C GLU A 410 13.03 -19.54 -0.78
N ASN A 411 12.47 -18.82 -1.74
CA ASN A 411 11.48 -19.38 -2.64
C ASN A 411 11.71 -18.95 -4.09
N ASP A 412 11.63 -19.94 -4.97
CA ASP A 412 11.74 -19.78 -6.41
C ASP A 412 10.40 -20.15 -7.05
N TYR A 413 9.99 -19.36 -8.05
CA TYR A 413 8.78 -19.53 -8.83
C TYR A 413 9.04 -19.27 -10.30
N ASP A 414 8.33 -20.01 -11.16
CA ASP A 414 8.05 -19.57 -12.52
C ASP A 414 6.55 -19.27 -12.60
N LEU A 415 6.20 -17.98 -12.70
CA LEU A 415 4.82 -17.50 -12.59
C LEU A 415 4.10 -17.46 -13.94
N ALA A 416 4.74 -17.88 -15.05
CA ALA A 416 4.12 -17.79 -16.36
C ALA A 416 2.79 -18.55 -16.46
N GLN A 417 2.78 -19.81 -16.02
CA GLN A 417 1.55 -20.62 -16.00
C GLN A 417 0.52 -20.06 -15.00
N THR A 418 0.95 -19.74 -13.78
CA THR A 418 0.12 -19.10 -12.74
C THR A 418 -0.62 -17.88 -13.29
N LEU A 419 0.09 -16.99 -13.99
CA LEU A 419 -0.49 -15.76 -14.55
C LEU A 419 -1.37 -16.02 -15.78
N ALA A 420 -1.04 -17.03 -16.59
CA ALA A 420 -1.91 -17.47 -17.67
C ALA A 420 -3.26 -17.95 -17.12
N GLU A 421 -3.25 -18.76 -16.06
CA GLU A 421 -4.44 -19.26 -15.36
C GLU A 421 -5.23 -18.14 -14.66
N MET A 422 -4.56 -17.10 -14.20
CA MET A 422 -5.20 -15.89 -13.66
C MET A 422 -5.92 -15.04 -14.73
N GLY A 423 -5.75 -15.35 -16.03
CA GLY A 423 -6.53 -14.75 -17.11
C GLY A 423 -5.75 -13.92 -18.13
N MET A 424 -4.42 -14.05 -18.17
CA MET A 424 -3.58 -13.43 -19.23
C MET A 424 -2.78 -14.43 -20.08
N PRO A 425 -3.42 -15.48 -20.65
CA PRO A 425 -2.71 -16.53 -21.38
C PRO A 425 -2.08 -16.07 -22.70
N SER A 426 -2.61 -15.00 -23.33
CA SER A 426 -2.09 -14.53 -24.62
C SER A 426 -0.64 -14.04 -24.49
N ALA A 427 -0.28 -13.40 -23.38
CA ALA A 427 1.07 -12.91 -23.12
C ALA A 427 2.15 -14.02 -23.13
N PHE A 428 1.74 -15.27 -22.88
CA PHE A 428 2.64 -16.42 -22.77
C PHE A 428 2.60 -17.37 -23.97
N SER A 429 1.70 -17.12 -24.92
CA SER A 429 1.43 -18.02 -26.03
C SER A 429 2.08 -17.54 -27.32
N PRO A 430 3.01 -18.32 -27.91
CA PRO A 430 3.58 -18.00 -29.22
C PRO A 430 2.49 -17.81 -30.27
N GLY A 431 2.56 -16.72 -31.04
CA GLY A 431 1.60 -16.39 -32.09
C GLY A 431 0.25 -15.82 -31.62
N SER A 432 0.03 -15.68 -30.31
CA SER A 432 -1.10 -14.93 -29.75
C SER A 432 -0.67 -13.70 -28.95
N ALA A 433 0.56 -13.71 -28.43
CA ALA A 433 1.15 -12.57 -27.77
C ALA A 433 1.36 -11.42 -28.76
N ASP A 434 0.84 -10.25 -28.43
CA ASP A 434 1.09 -9.02 -29.17
C ASP A 434 1.86 -8.05 -28.29
N PHE A 435 3.19 -8.10 -28.44
CA PHE A 435 4.12 -7.14 -27.87
C PHE A 435 4.75 -6.26 -28.96
N SER A 436 4.01 -5.99 -30.04
CA SER A 436 4.48 -5.15 -31.15
C SER A 436 4.84 -3.72 -30.74
N GLY A 437 4.35 -3.25 -29.59
CA GLY A 437 4.79 -1.99 -28.99
C GLY A 437 6.24 -1.99 -28.49
N ILE A 438 6.94 -3.14 -28.46
CA ILE A 438 8.36 -3.25 -28.08
C ILE A 438 9.27 -3.13 -29.31
N THR A 439 9.00 -3.88 -30.38
CA THR A 439 9.89 -3.99 -31.55
C THR A 439 9.26 -3.59 -32.89
N GLY A 440 7.94 -3.36 -32.91
CA GLY A 440 7.15 -3.21 -34.13
C GLY A 440 6.74 -4.53 -34.78
N MET A 441 7.04 -5.68 -34.16
CA MET A 441 6.72 -7.02 -34.66
C MET A 441 5.98 -7.83 -33.59
N ASP A 442 5.12 -8.75 -34.00
CA ASP A 442 4.32 -9.64 -33.15
C ASP A 442 5.02 -10.99 -32.83
N ASP A 443 6.36 -10.98 -32.80
CA ASP A 443 7.19 -12.19 -32.68
C ASP A 443 7.80 -12.41 -31.28
N ILE A 444 7.44 -11.56 -30.32
CA ILE A 444 7.89 -11.64 -28.93
C ILE A 444 6.72 -12.10 -28.05
N TYR A 445 7.01 -13.01 -27.13
CA TYR A 445 6.10 -13.45 -26.08
C TYR A 445 6.87 -13.64 -24.77
N ILE A 446 6.17 -13.67 -23.64
CA ILE A 446 6.77 -13.97 -22.34
C ILE A 446 6.93 -15.49 -22.23
N SER A 447 8.17 -15.97 -22.18
CA SER A 447 8.42 -17.42 -22.05
C SER A 447 8.35 -17.88 -20.59
N ASN A 448 8.95 -17.12 -19.67
CA ASN A 448 9.05 -17.46 -18.26
C ASN A 448 8.98 -16.18 -17.42
N ILE A 449 8.45 -16.28 -16.20
CA ILE A 449 8.51 -15.21 -15.21
C ILE A 449 9.18 -15.79 -13.96
N ILE A 450 10.50 -15.66 -13.92
CA ILE A 450 11.28 -16.18 -12.80
C ILE A 450 11.23 -15.19 -11.64
N HIS A 451 10.63 -15.61 -10.55
CA HIS A 451 10.53 -14.84 -9.32
C HIS A 451 11.27 -15.57 -8.21
N LYS A 452 12.29 -14.93 -7.65
CA LYS A 452 13.03 -15.44 -6.50
C LYS A 452 12.91 -14.48 -5.35
N THR A 453 12.69 -15.02 -4.16
CA THR A 453 12.51 -14.23 -2.95
C THR A 453 13.32 -14.82 -1.80
N PHE A 454 13.76 -13.91 -0.93
CA PHE A 454 14.53 -14.22 0.26
C PHE A 454 13.99 -13.37 1.41
N ILE A 455 13.79 -13.98 2.57
CA ILE A 455 13.54 -13.26 3.81
C ILE A 455 14.24 -13.95 4.97
N GLU A 456 14.79 -13.15 5.88
CA GLU A 456 15.31 -13.59 7.16
C GLU A 456 14.74 -12.69 8.26
N VAL A 457 13.97 -13.29 9.16
CA VAL A 457 13.35 -12.64 10.32
C VAL A 457 14.17 -13.00 11.55
N ALA A 458 14.76 -12.01 12.20
CA ALA A 458 15.64 -12.15 13.35
C ALA A 458 15.33 -11.11 14.44
N GLU A 459 16.10 -11.15 15.52
CA GLU A 459 15.85 -10.34 16.71
C GLU A 459 15.97 -8.85 16.48
N GLU A 460 16.91 -8.44 15.63
CA GLU A 460 17.20 -7.05 15.31
C GLU A 460 16.25 -6.48 14.26
N GLY A 461 15.68 -7.33 13.38
CA GLY A 461 14.90 -6.86 12.24
C GLY A 461 14.62 -7.92 11.20
N THR A 462 14.30 -7.42 9.99
CA THR A 462 14.32 -8.22 8.77
C THR A 462 15.62 -7.96 8.04
N GLU A 463 16.38 -9.03 7.87
CA GLU A 463 17.73 -9.20 7.36
C GLU A 463 18.87 -8.42 8.07
N ALA A 464 19.54 -9.03 9.06
CA ALA A 464 20.65 -8.44 9.83
C ALA A 464 21.87 -9.38 9.97
N ALA A 465 23.03 -8.86 10.44
CA ALA A 465 24.19 -9.64 10.85
C ALA A 465 24.99 -8.99 12.01
N ALA A 466 25.34 -9.82 13.00
CA ALA A 466 26.22 -9.69 14.20
C ALA A 466 25.64 -9.09 15.51
N ALA A 467 26.01 -9.75 16.63
CA ALA A 467 25.46 -9.61 18.00
C ALA A 467 26.52 -9.19 19.04
N THR A 468 26.14 -8.47 20.11
CA THR A 468 26.37 -8.80 21.55
C THR A 468 26.02 -7.65 22.52
N ALA A 469 25.20 -7.92 23.54
CA ALA A 469 25.43 -7.57 24.96
C ALA A 469 24.33 -8.20 25.84
N VAL A 470 24.73 -8.86 26.94
CA VAL A 470 23.82 -9.44 27.94
C VAL A 470 23.72 -8.48 29.12
N ILE A 471 22.50 -8.01 29.43
CA ILE A 471 22.21 -7.30 30.68
C ILE A 471 21.13 -8.10 31.42
N MET A 472 21.46 -8.57 32.63
CA MET A 472 20.51 -9.24 33.51
C MET A 472 19.76 -8.22 34.35
N MET A 473 18.43 -8.33 34.40
CA MET A 473 17.57 -7.62 35.35
C MET A 473 16.72 -8.61 36.15
N ARG A 474 16.44 -8.27 37.41
CA ARG A 474 15.61 -9.04 38.34
C ARG A 474 14.15 -9.05 37.88
N THR A 475 13.46 -10.18 38.06
CA THR A 475 12.00 -10.30 37.88
C THR A 475 11.26 -10.09 39.19
N SER A 476 10.14 -9.36 39.13
CA SER A 476 9.14 -9.24 40.20
C SER A 476 7.90 -10.09 39.87
N MET A 477 7.13 -10.44 40.91
CA MET A 477 5.89 -11.23 40.82
C MET A 477 4.83 -10.56 39.91
N PRO A 478 3.96 -11.34 39.22
CA PRO A 478 2.86 -10.78 38.44
C PRO A 478 1.88 -10.05 39.36
N ALA A 479 1.58 -8.78 39.02
CA ALA A 479 0.42 -8.06 39.52
C ALA A 479 -0.87 -8.58 38.84
N PRO A 480 -2.07 -8.29 39.39
CA PRO A 480 -3.34 -8.75 38.83
C PRO A 480 -3.58 -8.19 37.42
N ASP A 481 -4.32 -8.95 36.60
CA ASP A 481 -4.63 -8.75 35.18
C ASP A 481 -4.60 -7.28 34.70
N ASP A 482 -3.48 -6.89 34.08
CA ASP A 482 -3.20 -5.53 33.60
C ASP A 482 -3.72 -5.28 32.17
N GLY A 483 -4.54 -6.18 31.64
CA GLY A 483 -5.09 -6.09 30.27
C GLY A 483 -4.06 -6.40 29.17
N MET A 484 -2.91 -6.99 29.52
CA MET A 484 -1.87 -7.42 28.57
C MET A 484 -2.36 -8.57 27.68
N VAL A 485 -2.29 -8.36 26.37
CA VAL A 485 -2.59 -9.37 25.36
C VAL A 485 -1.36 -10.26 25.13
N VAL A 486 -1.56 -11.55 24.87
CA VAL A 486 -0.47 -12.49 24.56
C VAL A 486 -0.66 -13.02 23.14
N PHE A 487 0.17 -12.54 22.21
CA PHE A 487 0.16 -12.98 20.81
C PHE A 487 1.23 -14.06 20.58
N ARG A 488 0.82 -15.25 20.12
CA ARG A 488 1.72 -16.40 19.90
C ARG A 488 1.62 -16.92 18.47
N ALA A 489 2.59 -16.57 17.63
CA ALA A 489 2.73 -17.13 16.29
C ALA A 489 3.32 -18.57 16.33
N GLU A 490 2.61 -19.47 17.01
CA GLU A 490 3.01 -20.86 17.28
C GLU A 490 2.33 -21.88 16.36
N ARG A 491 1.67 -21.42 15.30
CA ARG A 491 0.98 -22.22 14.28
C ARG A 491 1.06 -21.49 12.93
N PRO A 492 0.72 -22.11 11.79
CA PRO A 492 0.77 -21.46 10.48
C PRO A 492 0.18 -20.04 10.50
N PHE A 493 0.94 -19.08 9.99
CA PHE A 493 0.53 -17.68 9.93
C PHE A 493 0.93 -17.02 8.61
N ILE A 494 0.22 -15.94 8.27
CA ILE A 494 0.50 -15.09 7.12
C ILE A 494 1.25 -13.87 7.63
N TYR A 495 2.21 -13.38 6.87
CA TYR A 495 2.91 -12.14 7.18
C TYR A 495 3.04 -11.25 5.94
N LEU A 496 3.02 -9.94 6.13
CA LEU A 496 3.20 -8.95 5.06
C LEU A 496 4.20 -7.90 5.49
N ILE A 497 4.99 -7.39 4.55
CA ILE A 497 5.79 -6.18 4.75
C ILE A 497 5.14 -5.06 3.92
N LYS A 498 4.60 -4.06 4.62
CA LYS A 498 3.92 -2.91 3.99
C LYS A 498 4.70 -1.62 4.15
N ASP A 499 4.58 -0.77 3.14
CA ASP A 499 4.93 0.65 3.21
C ASP A 499 3.76 1.43 3.81
N ASN A 500 3.96 2.01 4.99
CA ASN A 500 2.90 2.71 5.73
C ASN A 500 2.51 4.05 5.11
N ALA A 501 3.38 4.67 4.30
CA ALA A 501 3.05 5.95 3.69
C ALA A 501 2.21 5.79 2.42
N THR A 502 2.49 4.75 1.63
CA THR A 502 1.78 4.50 0.36
C THR A 502 0.68 3.45 0.50
N GLY A 503 0.76 2.61 1.53
CA GLY A 503 -0.07 1.41 1.71
C GLY A 503 0.38 0.22 0.87
N ALA A 504 1.47 0.32 0.10
CA ALA A 504 1.90 -0.75 -0.80
C ALA A 504 2.39 -1.99 -0.02
N ILE A 505 1.91 -3.17 -0.43
CA ILE A 505 2.42 -4.45 0.06
C ILE A 505 3.65 -4.80 -0.78
N LEU A 506 4.83 -4.71 -0.17
CA LEU A 506 6.08 -5.05 -0.85
C LEU A 506 6.30 -6.55 -0.89
N PHE A 507 5.91 -7.24 0.19
CA PHE A 507 6.06 -8.68 0.33
C PHE A 507 4.89 -9.28 1.10
N ILE A 508 4.53 -10.51 0.74
CA ILE A 508 3.57 -11.34 1.47
C ILE A 508 4.08 -12.78 1.53
N GLY A 509 3.88 -13.44 2.66
CA GLY A 509 4.32 -14.81 2.86
C GLY A 509 3.48 -15.59 3.85
N ARG A 510 3.72 -16.89 3.87
CA ARG A 510 3.18 -17.85 4.82
C ARG A 510 4.30 -18.64 5.45
N TYR A 511 4.30 -18.68 6.78
CA TYR A 511 5.15 -19.55 7.56
C TYR A 511 4.30 -20.69 8.12
N ALA A 512 4.40 -21.88 7.52
CA ALA A 512 3.61 -23.06 7.88
C ALA A 512 4.47 -24.28 8.23
N ARG A 513 5.69 -24.37 7.67
CA ARG A 513 6.62 -25.48 7.88
C ARG A 513 8.00 -24.94 8.30
N PRO A 514 8.32 -24.97 9.59
CA PRO A 514 9.60 -24.49 10.13
C PRO A 514 10.85 -25.15 9.57
#